data_AF-A0A3S8YYL5-F1
#
_entry.id   AF-A0A3S8YYL5-F1
#
_cell.length_a   1.000
_cell.length_b   1.000
_cell.length_c   1.000
_cell.angle_alpha   90.00
_cell.angle_beta   90.00
_cell.angle_gamma   90.00
#
_symmetry.space_group_name_H-M   'P 1'
#
loop_
_entity.id
_entity.type
_entity.pdbx_description
1 polymer ?
#
loop_
_entity_poly.entity_id
_entity_poly.type
_entity_poly.pdbx_seq_one_letter_code
_entity_poly.pdbx_strand_id
1 'polypeptide(L)'
;VLHCTGHIHVYDTNSNQSQCGYKKPPMTCLVLICEPIPHPSNIEIPLDSKTFLSRHSLDMKFSYCDERITELMGYEPEELLGRSIYEYYHALDSDHLTKTHHD
;
A
#
# COMPACT_ATOMS: atom_id res chain seq x y z
N VAL A 1 8.77 -3.64 3.29
CA VAL A 1 8.02 -2.37 3.21
C VAL A 1 7.11 -2.30 4.43
N LEU A 2 6.98 -1.14 5.06
CA LEU A 2 6.10 -0.95 6.22
C LEU A 2 4.94 -0.02 5.82
N HIS A 3 3.72 -0.37 6.23
CA HIS A 3 2.61 0.57 6.27
C HIS A 3 2.69 1.29 7.61
N CYS A 4 2.92 2.61 7.59
CA CYS A 4 3.03 3.41 8.80
C CYS A 4 1.90 4.44 8.86
N THR A 5 1.24 4.53 10.01
CA THR A 5 0.24 5.56 10.31
C THR A 5 0.59 6.24 11.62
N GLY A 6 0.26 7.52 11.76
CA GLY A 6 0.60 8.25 12.97
C GLY A 6 0.41 9.75 12.85
N HIS A 7 1.00 10.49 13.79
CA HIS A 7 0.82 11.93 13.89
C HIS A 7 2.08 12.62 14.41
N ILE A 8 2.19 13.90 14.09
CA ILE A 8 3.19 14.78 14.67
C ILE A 8 2.63 15.35 15.96
N HIS A 9 3.42 15.31 17.03
CA HIS A 9 3.09 15.90 18.31
C HIS A 9 4.14 16.95 18.70
N VAL A 10 3.68 18.10 19.19
CA VAL A 10 4.54 19.18 19.66
C VAL A 10 4.35 19.32 21.16
N TYR A 11 5.40 19.03 21.93
CA TYR A 11 5.42 19.18 23.37
C TYR A 11 5.95 20.56 23.74
N ASP A 12 5.10 21.39 24.35
CA ASP A 12 5.55 22.59 25.03
C ASP A 12 6.29 22.22 26.31
N THR A 13 7.55 22.66 26.42
CA THR A 13 8.34 22.38 27.63
C THR A 13 8.00 23.40 28.72
N ASN A 14 6.88 23.23 29.41
CA ASN A 14 6.61 23.98 30.65
C ASN A 14 7.42 23.38 31.82
N SER A 15 8.74 23.60 31.81
CA SER A 15 9.58 23.37 33.00
C SER A 15 9.67 24.68 33.78
N ASN A 16 9.23 24.65 35.04
CA ASN A 16 9.44 25.71 36.02
C ASN A 16 10.87 26.26 35.95
N GLN A 17 10.95 27.59 35.75
CA GLN A 17 12.11 28.48 35.83
C GLN A 17 13.49 27.81 35.91
N SER A 18 14.17 27.70 34.76
CA SER A 18 15.63 27.74 34.75
C SER A 18 16.07 29.15 35.19
N GLN A 19 16.98 29.23 36.16
CA GLN A 19 17.41 30.44 36.87
C GLN A 19 18.08 31.52 35.97
N CYS A 20 18.11 31.34 34.64
CA CYS A 20 18.83 32.17 33.67
C CYS A 20 17.98 32.64 32.46
N GLY A 21 16.65 32.48 32.48
CA GLY A 21 15.75 33.09 31.47
C GLY A 21 15.69 32.39 30.10
N TYR A 22 16.42 31.30 29.90
CA TYR A 22 16.34 30.48 28.68
C TYR A 22 15.09 29.58 28.70
N LYS A 23 14.10 29.88 27.86
CA LYS A 23 12.98 28.98 27.55
C LYS A 23 13.44 27.91 26.57
N LYS A 24 13.27 26.64 26.92
CA LYS A 24 13.60 25.52 26.03
C LYS A 24 12.62 25.53 24.83
N PRO A 25 13.10 25.36 23.59
CA PRO A 25 12.20 25.30 22.43
C PRO A 25 11.27 24.08 22.52
N PRO A 26 10.03 24.16 21.99
CA PRO A 26 9.11 23.05 21.96
C PRO A 26 9.74 21.84 21.27
N MET A 27 9.52 20.65 21.82
CA MET A 27 10.00 19.41 21.22
C MET A 27 8.94 18.88 20.25
N THR A 28 9.30 18.76 18.98
CA THR A 28 8.44 18.10 17.98
C THR A 28 8.88 16.65 17.81
N CYS A 29 7.95 15.70 17.92
CA CYS A 29 8.19 14.31 17.60
C CYS A 29 7.15 13.79 16.59
N LEU A 30 7.53 12.74 15.86
CA LEU A 30 6.63 11.97 15.01
C LEU A 30 6.41 10.61 15.69
N VAL A 31 5.15 10.28 15.96
CA VAL A 31 4.76 9.00 16.54
C VAL A 31 4.07 8.18 15.46
N LEU A 32 4.62 7.01 15.15
CA LEU A 32 4.11 6.09 14.13
C LEU A 32 3.82 4.71 14.73
N ILE A 33 2.74 4.10 14.27
CA ILE A 33 2.50 2.66 14.33
C ILE A 33 2.83 2.13 12.93
N CYS A 34 3.70 1.12 12.85
CA CYS A 34 4.11 0.53 11.58
C CYS A 34 3.83 -0.97 11.57
N GLU A 35 3.21 -1.43 10.48
CA GLU A 35 2.89 -2.83 10.24
C GLU A 35 3.66 -3.33 9.01
N PRO A 36 4.27 -4.52 9.06
CA PRO A 36 4.95 -5.08 7.90
C PRO A 36 3.94 -5.43 6.81
N ILE A 37 4.21 -4.97 5.59
CA ILE A 37 3.45 -5.41 4.41
C ILE A 37 3.96 -6.81 4.04
N PRO A 38 3.11 -7.85 4.06
CA PRO A 38 3.51 -9.20 3.67
C PRO A 38 4.06 -9.19 2.24
N HIS A 39 5.15 -9.92 2.02
CA HIS A 39 5.66 -10.07 0.65
C HIS A 39 4.63 -10.86 -0.18
N PRO A 40 4.31 -10.45 -1.42
CA PRO A 40 3.30 -11.13 -2.23
C PRO A 40 3.66 -12.59 -2.56
N SER A 41 4.94 -12.98 -2.43
CA SER A 41 5.39 -14.39 -2.53
C SER A 41 5.24 -15.19 -1.24
N ASN A 42 4.82 -14.57 -0.14
CA ASN A 42 4.58 -15.28 1.12
C ASN A 42 3.20 -15.95 1.08
N ILE A 43 3.16 -17.15 0.50
CA ILE A 43 1.95 -17.97 0.34
C ILE A 43 1.51 -18.69 1.62
N GLU A 44 2.17 -18.42 2.75
CA GLU A 44 1.84 -19.05 4.04
C GLU A 44 0.49 -18.60 4.59
N ILE A 45 -0.04 -17.47 4.11
CA ILE A 45 -1.34 -16.94 4.52
C ILE A 45 -2.37 -17.35 3.46
N PRO A 46 -3.33 -18.23 3.78
CA PRO A 46 -4.41 -18.57 2.87
C PRO A 46 -5.19 -17.31 2.48
N LEU A 47 -5.35 -17.12 1.18
CA LEU A 47 -6.23 -16.09 0.66
C LEU A 47 -7.69 -16.45 1.00
N ASP A 48 -8.49 -15.46 1.36
CA ASP A 48 -9.92 -15.68 1.60
C ASP A 48 -10.67 -15.98 0.29
N SER A 49 -11.97 -16.25 0.37
CA SER A 49 -12.79 -16.54 -0.81
C SER A 49 -13.04 -15.32 -1.70
N LYS A 50 -12.60 -14.12 -1.31
CA LYS A 50 -12.79 -12.87 -2.04
C LYS A 50 -11.50 -12.33 -2.65
N THR A 51 -10.40 -13.07 -2.51
CA THR A 51 -9.09 -12.68 -2.99
C THR A 51 -8.56 -13.71 -3.96
N PHE A 52 -8.08 -13.28 -5.12
CA PHE A 52 -7.36 -14.12 -6.06
C PHE A 52 -5.92 -13.60 -6.23
N LEU A 53 -5.04 -14.46 -6.73
CA LEU A 53 -3.66 -14.10 -7.02
C LEU A 53 -3.46 -13.90 -8.52
N SER A 54 -2.80 -12.81 -8.90
CA SER A 54 -2.29 -12.61 -10.26
C SER A 54 -0.83 -12.17 -10.21
N ARG A 55 -0.09 -12.42 -11.30
CA ARG A 55 1.30 -12.00 -11.46
C ARG A 55 1.46 -11.30 -12.79
N HIS A 56 2.19 -10.20 -12.78
CA HIS A 56 2.33 -9.32 -13.94
C HIS A 56 3.80 -9.13 -14.34
N SER A 57 4.04 -8.90 -15.62
CA SER A 57 5.31 -8.35 -16.11
C SER A 57 5.43 -6.86 -15.74
N LEU A 58 6.61 -6.27 -15.95
CA LEU A 58 6.85 -4.85 -15.62
C LEU A 58 5.97 -3.88 -16.42
N ASP A 59 5.51 -4.28 -17.60
CA ASP A 59 4.51 -3.57 -18.42
C ASP A 59 3.06 -3.93 -18.07
N MET A 60 2.83 -4.48 -16.87
CA MET A 60 1.52 -4.81 -16.29
C MET A 60 0.68 -5.76 -17.15
N LYS A 61 1.32 -6.71 -17.84
CA LYS A 61 0.62 -7.79 -18.52
C LYS A 61 0.53 -9.03 -17.64
N PHE A 62 -0.63 -9.68 -17.66
CA PHE A 62 -0.82 -10.91 -16.90
C PHE A 62 0.13 -12.01 -17.41
N SER A 63 0.93 -12.56 -16.49
CA SER A 63 1.79 -13.73 -16.70
C SER A 63 1.27 -14.98 -15.99
N TYR A 64 0.35 -14.78 -15.04
CA TYR A 64 -0.37 -15.82 -14.31
C TYR A 64 -1.61 -15.21 -13.66
N CYS A 65 -2.70 -15.97 -13.60
CA CYS A 65 -3.88 -15.66 -12.81
C CYS A 65 -4.46 -16.95 -12.23
N ASP A 66 -4.87 -16.88 -10.97
CA ASP A 66 -5.57 -17.96 -10.25
C ASP A 66 -7.00 -18.16 -10.81
N GLU A 67 -7.46 -19.41 -10.88
CA GLU A 67 -8.80 -19.82 -11.38
C GLU A 67 -9.96 -19.15 -10.62
N ARG A 68 -9.73 -18.70 -9.38
CA ARG A 68 -10.73 -17.98 -8.58
C ARG A 68 -11.22 -16.67 -9.23
N ILE A 69 -10.50 -16.13 -10.21
CA ILE A 69 -10.96 -14.95 -10.95
C ILE A 69 -12.26 -15.20 -11.72
N THR A 70 -12.52 -16.44 -12.15
CA THR A 70 -13.76 -16.80 -12.83
C THR A 70 -14.96 -16.57 -11.92
N GLU A 71 -14.89 -17.01 -10.66
CA GLU A 71 -15.97 -16.80 -9.69
C GLU A 71 -16.13 -15.32 -9.30
N LEU A 72 -15.01 -14.60 -9.13
CA LEU A 72 -15.03 -13.24 -8.60
C LEU A 72 -15.33 -12.16 -9.66
N MET A 73 -14.85 -12.35 -10.89
CA MET A 73 -14.86 -11.34 -11.95
C MET A 73 -15.48 -11.84 -13.27
N GLY A 74 -15.69 -13.15 -13.42
CA GLY A 74 -16.34 -13.74 -14.60
C GLY A 74 -15.43 -13.94 -15.81
N TYR A 75 -14.12 -13.71 -15.69
CA TYR A 75 -13.13 -14.00 -16.74
C TYR A 75 -12.50 -15.36 -16.51
N GLU A 76 -12.23 -16.10 -17.59
CA GLU A 76 -11.34 -17.25 -17.48
C GLU A 76 -9.87 -16.79 -17.46
N PRO A 77 -8.96 -17.46 -16.70
CA PRO A 77 -7.56 -17.07 -16.60
C PRO A 77 -6.88 -16.89 -17.98
N GLU A 78 -7.18 -17.77 -18.95
CA GLU A 78 -6.60 -17.75 -20.29
C GLU A 78 -6.97 -16.50 -21.09
N GLU A 79 -8.13 -15.89 -20.79
CA GLU A 79 -8.56 -14.66 -21.45
C GLU A 79 -7.70 -13.46 -21.05
N LEU A 80 -7.06 -13.53 -19.88
CA LEU A 80 -6.29 -12.42 -19.31
C LEU A 80 -4.80 -12.53 -19.66
N LEU A 81 -4.27 -13.74 -19.85
CA LEU A 81 -2.85 -13.95 -20.10
C LEU A 81 -2.33 -13.12 -21.29
N GLY A 82 -1.27 -12.35 -21.05
CA GLY A 82 -0.64 -11.46 -22.03
C GLY A 82 -1.35 -10.13 -22.27
N ARG A 83 -2.57 -9.94 -21.76
CA ARG A 83 -3.28 -8.66 -21.82
C ARG A 83 -2.82 -7.73 -20.71
N SER A 84 -2.92 -6.44 -20.94
CA SER A 84 -2.52 -5.45 -19.95
C SER A 84 -3.66 -5.16 -18.97
N ILE A 85 -3.34 -5.00 -17.68
CA ILE A 85 -4.32 -4.57 -16.67
C ILE A 85 -4.94 -3.21 -17.01
N TYR A 86 -4.22 -2.38 -17.79
CA TYR A 86 -4.68 -1.08 -18.29
C TYR A 86 -5.95 -1.18 -19.15
N GLU A 87 -6.27 -2.36 -19.69
CA GLU A 87 -7.46 -2.59 -20.51
C GLU A 87 -8.73 -2.84 -19.66
N TYR A 88 -8.59 -3.09 -18.36
CA TYR A 88 -9.68 -3.61 -17.52
C TYR A 88 -10.16 -2.65 -16.43
N TYR A 89 -9.35 -1.65 -16.04
CA TYR A 89 -9.79 -0.70 -15.03
C TYR A 89 -10.79 0.32 -15.57
N HIS A 90 -11.50 0.97 -14.67
CA HIS A 90 -12.39 2.07 -15.04
C HIS A 90 -11.57 3.33 -15.39
N ALA A 91 -11.98 4.07 -16.43
CA ALA A 91 -11.22 5.22 -16.93
C ALA A 91 -10.95 6.31 -15.87
N LEU A 92 -11.85 6.47 -14.88
CA LEU A 92 -11.67 7.41 -13.77
C LEU A 92 -10.52 7.04 -12.82
N ASP A 93 -10.05 5.79 -12.84
CA ASP A 93 -8.96 5.31 -12.00
C ASP A 93 -7.59 5.40 -12.71
N SER A 94 -7.58 5.76 -14.01
CA SER A 94 -6.39 5.74 -14.86
C SER A 94 -5.23 6.56 -14.31
N ASP A 95 -5.49 7.81 -13.90
CA ASP A 95 -4.46 8.71 -13.36
C ASP A 95 -3.86 8.18 -12.06
N HIS A 96 -4.69 7.57 -11.20
CA HIS A 96 -4.24 7.03 -9.93
C HIS A 96 -3.36 5.80 -10.12
N LEU A 97 -3.80 4.86 -10.96
CA LEU A 97 -3.08 3.62 -11.23
C LEU A 97 -1.78 3.87 -11.99
N THR A 98 -1.77 4.81 -12.94
CA THR A 98 -0.56 5.17 -13.69
C THR A 98 0.51 5.78 -12.79
N LYS A 99 0.12 6.68 -11.87
CA LYS A 99 1.06 7.23 -10.87
C LYS A 99 1.64 6.13 -9.98
N THR A 100 0.77 5.28 -9.43
CA THR A 100 1.18 4.21 -8.51
C THR A 100 2.06 3.14 -9.17
N HIS A 101 1.99 2.97 -10.50
CA HIS A 101 2.89 2.08 -11.23
C HIS A 101 4.27 2.69 -11.50
N HIS A 102 4.33 4.00 -11.71
CA HIS A 102 5.57 4.70 -12.07
C HIS A 102 6.37 5.21 -10.87
N ASP A 103 5.71 5.45 -9.74
CA ASP A 103 6.30 5.96 -8.49
C ASP A 103 6.76 4.82 -7.56
#